data_AF-A0AAI9ZWN4-F1
#
_entry.id   AF-A0AAI9ZWN4-F1
#
_cell.length_a   1.000
_cell.length_b   1.000
_cell.length_c   1.000
_cell.angle_alpha   90.00
_cell.angle_beta   90.00
_cell.angle_gamma   90.00
#
_symmetry.space_group_name_H-M   'P 1'
#
loop_
_entity.id
_entity.type
_entity.pdbx_description
1 polymer ?
#
loop_
_entity_poly.entity_id
_entity_poly.type
_entity_poly.pdbx_seq_one_letter_code
_entity_poly.pdbx_strand_id
1 'polypeptide(L)'
;MRRIPFLARLRNLTLRDLWKLGEEGEMFDTVLFLNDVVFTTDDVLALLDTNGGLYAAACSLDFAHPPSYYDTFALRDSAGQATLMQRWPYFRSEASRLAMMAYSDAVPVRSCWNGIVAMPAAPFLANRGKRLEFRGVADSLAEEAHLEASECCLVHVDNPLTRELGVFVNPRVRVGYSPAAYEAMNPAGGGSWLSVWRIVVGVWEGRVRRALTSERVKEWVVRKRVGEWEARGGGDQKKRSEKGVDCLINEGQVLVYNGWAHV
;
A
#
# COMPACT_ATOMS: atom_id res chain seq x y z
N MET A 1 -8.16 3.75 21.97
CA MET A 1 -8.34 2.65 20.99
C MET A 1 -7.28 2.82 19.89
N ARG A 2 -6.57 1.75 19.51
CA ARG A 2 -5.59 1.81 18.40
C ARG A 2 -6.30 1.99 17.06
N ARG A 3 -5.75 2.85 16.20
CA ARG A 3 -6.35 3.22 14.90
C ARG A 3 -6.38 2.04 13.92
N ILE A 4 -5.24 1.37 13.72
CA ILE A 4 -5.11 0.36 12.67
C ILE A 4 -5.99 -0.88 12.92
N PRO A 5 -6.02 -1.48 14.13
CA PRO A 5 -6.93 -2.60 14.38
C PRO A 5 -8.40 -2.23 14.19
N PHE A 6 -8.77 -0.98 14.44
CA PHE A 6 -10.13 -0.49 14.15
C PHE A 6 -10.41 -0.42 12.64
N LEU A 7 -9.50 0.16 11.84
CA LEU A 7 -9.64 0.22 10.38
C LEU A 7 -9.67 -1.18 9.74
N ALA A 8 -8.79 -2.08 10.18
CA ALA A 8 -8.76 -3.47 9.73
C ALA A 8 -10.10 -4.18 9.98
N ARG A 9 -10.70 -3.99 11.16
CA ARG A 9 -12.03 -4.53 11.45
C ARG A 9 -13.09 -3.98 10.50
N LEU A 10 -13.09 -2.67 10.25
CA LEU A 10 -14.06 -2.06 9.32
C LEU A 10 -13.93 -2.62 7.90
N ARG A 11 -12.72 -2.80 7.39
CA ARG A 11 -12.49 -3.42 6.07
C ARG A 11 -12.95 -4.88 6.02
N ASN A 12 -12.74 -5.64 7.09
CA ASN A 12 -13.25 -7.00 7.18
C ASN A 12 -14.79 -7.05 7.26
N LEU A 13 -15.44 -6.02 7.82
CA LEU A 13 -16.91 -5.93 7.79
C LEU A 13 -17.45 -5.83 6.36
N THR A 14 -16.78 -5.08 5.48
CA THR A 14 -17.23 -4.93 4.08
C THR A 14 -17.05 -6.21 3.26
N LEU A 15 -16.24 -7.16 3.72
CA LEU A 15 -16.02 -8.45 3.06
C LEU A 15 -17.00 -9.56 3.48
N ARG A 16 -17.87 -9.30 4.47
CA ARG A 16 -18.78 -10.33 4.99
C ARG A 16 -19.75 -10.85 3.93
N ASP A 17 -20.28 -9.96 3.10
CA ASP A 17 -21.22 -10.34 2.04
C ASP A 17 -20.51 -11.17 0.96
N LEU A 18 -19.28 -10.78 0.59
CA LEU A 18 -18.43 -11.58 -0.31
C LEU A 18 -18.23 -13.00 0.24
N TRP A 19 -17.91 -13.13 1.53
CA TRP A 19 -17.72 -14.45 2.16
C TRP A 19 -18.99 -15.29 2.18
N LYS A 20 -20.12 -14.67 2.50
CA LYS A 20 -21.41 -15.35 2.53
C LYS A 20 -21.78 -15.87 1.13
N LEU A 21 -21.68 -15.01 0.11
CA LEU A 21 -21.99 -15.38 -1.28
C LEU A 21 -21.03 -16.48 -1.77
N GLY A 22 -19.75 -16.39 -1.43
CA GLY A 22 -18.79 -17.46 -1.74
C GLY A 22 -19.10 -18.80 -1.07
N GLU A 23 -19.59 -18.78 0.17
CA GLU A 23 -20.06 -19.98 0.88
C GLU A 23 -21.34 -20.56 0.25
N GLU A 24 -22.17 -19.72 -0.37
CA GLU A 24 -23.35 -20.11 -1.16
C GLU A 24 -23.01 -20.62 -2.56
N GLY A 25 -21.74 -20.55 -2.98
CA GLY A 25 -21.24 -21.06 -4.25
C GLY A 25 -21.13 -20.01 -5.37
N GLU A 26 -21.34 -18.72 -5.06
CA GLU A 26 -21.10 -17.63 -6.00
C GLU A 26 -19.61 -17.46 -6.27
N MET A 27 -19.27 -17.22 -7.54
CA MET A 27 -17.89 -17.10 -8.00
C MET A 27 -17.56 -15.65 -8.31
N PHE A 28 -16.39 -15.21 -7.84
CA PHE A 28 -15.85 -13.89 -8.12
C PHE A 28 -14.41 -14.04 -8.57
N ASP A 29 -14.01 -13.27 -9.59
CA ASP A 29 -12.63 -13.29 -10.09
C ASP A 29 -11.76 -12.27 -9.34
N THR A 30 -12.29 -11.06 -9.12
CA THR A 30 -11.55 -9.92 -8.58
C THR A 30 -12.38 -9.19 -7.52
N VAL A 31 -11.71 -8.74 -6.45
CA VAL A 31 -12.24 -7.77 -5.49
C VAL A 31 -11.64 -6.41 -5.81
N LEU A 32 -12.49 -5.43 -6.08
CA LEU A 32 -12.10 -4.04 -6.31
C LEU A 32 -12.45 -3.19 -5.07
N PHE A 33 -11.44 -2.64 -4.41
CA PHE A 33 -11.61 -1.72 -3.30
C PHE A 33 -11.55 -0.28 -3.81
N LEU A 34 -12.53 0.53 -3.40
CA LEU A 34 -12.66 1.94 -3.79
C LEU A 34 -12.69 2.81 -2.53
N ASN A 35 -11.80 3.80 -2.48
CA ASN A 35 -11.92 4.92 -1.55
C ASN A 35 -12.93 5.97 -2.09
N ASP A 36 -13.09 7.07 -1.36
CA ASP A 36 -13.83 8.28 -1.71
C ASP A 36 -13.09 9.15 -2.75
N VAL A 37 -12.71 8.54 -3.87
CA VAL A 37 -11.97 9.20 -4.96
C VAL A 37 -12.83 9.37 -6.20
N VAL A 38 -12.50 10.38 -7.00
CA VAL A 38 -12.98 10.57 -8.37
C VAL A 38 -12.17 9.68 -9.30
N PHE A 39 -12.87 8.90 -10.12
CA PHE A 39 -12.33 7.98 -11.11
C PHE A 39 -13.29 7.83 -12.30
N THR A 40 -12.80 7.26 -13.39
CA THR A 40 -13.58 6.90 -14.59
C THR A 40 -13.62 5.39 -14.79
N THR A 41 -14.48 4.91 -15.68
CA THR A 41 -14.48 3.50 -16.09
C THR A 41 -13.15 3.09 -16.72
N ASP A 42 -12.51 3.98 -17.47
CA ASP A 42 -11.22 3.73 -18.11
C ASP A 42 -10.10 3.56 -17.07
N ASP A 43 -10.15 4.31 -15.96
CA ASP A 43 -9.24 4.12 -14.84
C ASP A 43 -9.36 2.72 -14.24
N VAL A 44 -10.58 2.22 -14.05
CA VAL A 44 -10.83 0.89 -13.49
C VAL A 44 -10.39 -0.19 -14.48
N LEU A 45 -10.73 -0.06 -15.76
CA LEU A 45 -10.32 -1.02 -16.79
C LEU A 45 -8.79 -1.08 -16.93
N ALA A 46 -8.12 0.08 -16.95
CA ALA A 46 -6.66 0.15 -16.99
C ALA A 46 -6.02 -0.43 -15.73
N LEU A 47 -6.65 -0.28 -14.55
CA LEU A 47 -6.18 -0.90 -13.33
C LEU A 47 -6.29 -2.42 -13.39
N LEU A 48 -7.41 -2.96 -13.87
CA LEU A 48 -7.64 -4.39 -14.02
C LEU A 48 -6.72 -5.02 -15.07
N ASP A 49 -6.32 -4.27 -16.10
CA ASP A 49 -5.37 -4.69 -17.14
C ASP A 49 -3.89 -4.53 -16.74
N THR A 50 -3.59 -4.06 -15.52
CA THR A 50 -2.22 -3.92 -15.02
C THR A 50 -1.45 -5.24 -15.20
N ASN A 51 -0.25 -5.19 -15.77
CA ASN A 51 0.57 -6.39 -16.04
C ASN A 51 -0.19 -7.49 -16.83
N GLY A 52 -1.08 -7.10 -17.75
CA GLY A 52 -1.93 -8.02 -18.51
C GLY A 52 -2.91 -8.81 -17.65
N GLY A 53 -3.34 -8.26 -16.52
CA GLY A 53 -4.25 -8.90 -15.57
C GLY A 53 -3.59 -9.92 -14.63
N LEU A 54 -2.26 -10.06 -14.66
CA LEU A 54 -1.53 -11.04 -13.84
C LEU A 54 -0.84 -10.34 -12.66
N TYR A 55 -1.50 -10.29 -11.51
CA TYR A 55 -0.97 -9.70 -10.29
C TYR A 55 -1.61 -10.29 -9.03
N ALA A 56 -0.93 -10.15 -7.89
CA ALA A 56 -1.55 -10.39 -6.58
C ALA A 56 -2.32 -9.16 -6.10
N ALA A 57 -1.86 -7.97 -6.45
CA ALA A 57 -2.58 -6.72 -6.29
C ALA A 57 -2.10 -5.65 -7.29
N ALA A 58 -3.02 -4.84 -7.78
CA ALA A 58 -2.74 -3.65 -8.59
C ALA A 58 -3.40 -2.42 -7.93
N CYS A 59 -2.65 -1.33 -7.77
CA CYS A 59 -3.14 -0.10 -7.16
C CYS A 59 -2.98 1.12 -8.06
N SER A 60 -3.87 2.09 -7.91
CA SER A 60 -3.75 3.42 -8.51
C SER A 60 -2.72 4.31 -7.78
N LEU A 61 -2.59 5.56 -8.21
CA LEU A 61 -2.01 6.66 -7.42
C LEU A 61 -3.12 7.65 -7.04
N ASP A 62 -3.14 8.10 -5.78
CA ASP A 62 -4.14 9.03 -5.27
C ASP A 62 -3.60 10.44 -5.01
N PHE A 63 -4.44 11.44 -5.25
CA PHE A 63 -4.05 12.84 -5.09
C PHE A 63 -5.12 13.65 -4.35
N ALA A 64 -4.76 14.15 -3.17
CA ALA A 64 -5.52 15.19 -2.47
C ALA A 64 -5.04 16.59 -2.87
N HIS A 65 -3.71 16.77 -2.94
CA HIS A 65 -3.06 18.03 -3.31
C HIS A 65 -1.97 17.79 -4.38
N PRO A 66 -2.37 17.68 -5.66
CA PRO A 66 -1.42 17.55 -6.77
C PRO A 66 -0.31 18.61 -6.75
N PRO A 67 0.93 18.28 -7.15
CA PRO A 67 1.36 17.02 -7.78
C PRO A 67 1.86 15.95 -6.79
N SER A 68 1.66 16.16 -5.48
CA SER A 68 2.08 15.21 -4.46
C SER A 68 1.02 14.11 -4.29
N TYR A 69 1.43 12.85 -4.35
CA TYR A 69 0.52 11.74 -4.07
C TYR A 69 0.23 11.64 -2.56
N TYR A 70 -0.94 11.12 -2.20
CA TYR A 70 -1.47 11.20 -0.84
C TYR A 70 -1.03 10.05 0.07
N ASP A 71 -1.37 8.80 -0.26
CA ASP A 71 -1.18 7.67 0.66
C ASP A 71 0.26 7.14 0.68
N THR A 72 1.09 7.80 1.46
CA THR A 72 2.50 7.43 1.72
C THR A 72 2.68 6.30 2.72
N PHE A 73 1.64 5.93 3.48
CA PHE A 73 1.78 4.99 4.58
C PHE A 73 1.71 3.54 4.10
N ALA A 74 0.80 3.25 3.16
CA ALA A 74 0.66 1.91 2.57
C ALA A 74 1.70 1.63 1.48
N LEU A 75 2.16 2.66 0.76
CA LEU A 75 3.04 2.50 -0.39
C LEU A 75 4.49 2.19 0.01
N ARG A 76 4.97 0.99 -0.32
CA ARG A 76 6.35 0.54 -0.11
C ARG A 76 6.95 0.11 -1.44
N ASP A 77 8.12 0.64 -1.76
CA ASP A 77 8.79 0.32 -3.01
C ASP A 77 9.22 -1.16 -3.08
N SER A 78 9.80 -1.60 -4.20
CA SER A 78 10.17 -3.01 -4.41
C SER A 78 11.16 -3.57 -3.37
N ALA A 79 11.89 -2.70 -2.66
CA ALA A 79 12.80 -3.05 -1.58
C ALA A 79 12.15 -2.96 -0.19
N GLY A 80 10.84 -2.70 -0.12
CA GLY A 80 10.09 -2.56 1.13
C GLY A 80 10.24 -1.18 1.78
N GLN A 81 10.84 -0.21 1.09
CA GLN A 81 11.14 1.10 1.67
C GLN A 81 9.99 2.09 1.43
N ALA A 82 9.82 3.05 2.33
CA ALA A 82 8.97 4.21 2.05
C ALA A 82 9.48 4.95 0.80
N THR A 83 8.57 5.61 0.08
CA THR A 83 8.98 6.40 -1.10
C THR A 83 9.99 7.48 -0.74
N LEU A 84 10.92 7.74 -1.64
CA LEU A 84 11.94 8.78 -1.52
C LEU A 84 11.34 10.20 -1.45
N MET A 85 10.24 10.42 -2.15
CA MET A 85 9.55 11.70 -2.28
C MET A 85 8.10 11.49 -2.74
N GLN A 86 7.23 12.48 -2.48
CA GLN A 86 5.83 12.44 -2.91
C GLN A 86 5.58 12.95 -4.34
N ARG A 87 6.60 13.50 -4.99
CA ARG A 87 6.53 13.93 -6.40
C ARG A 87 7.23 12.89 -7.28
N TRP A 88 6.82 12.78 -8.54
CA TRP A 88 7.43 11.84 -9.47
C TRP A 88 8.96 12.06 -9.53
N PRO A 89 9.80 10.99 -9.54
CA PRO A 89 9.46 9.57 -9.78
C PRO A 89 9.24 8.72 -8.51
N TYR A 90 9.00 9.34 -7.35
CA TYR A 90 8.61 8.72 -6.06
C TYR A 90 9.62 7.79 -5.39
N PHE A 91 10.12 6.77 -6.09
CA PHE A 91 10.74 5.60 -5.48
C PHE A 91 12.25 5.73 -5.26
N ARG A 92 12.75 5.05 -4.22
CA ARG A 92 14.18 4.92 -3.93
C ARG A 92 14.78 3.71 -4.65
N SER A 93 14.16 2.55 -4.50
CA SER A 93 14.59 1.28 -5.10
C SER A 93 14.68 1.38 -6.61
N GLU A 94 15.68 0.70 -7.17
CA GLU A 94 15.99 0.79 -8.58
C GLU A 94 14.88 0.22 -9.46
N ALA A 95 14.33 -0.95 -9.12
CA ALA A 95 13.29 -1.59 -9.93
C ALA A 95 12.02 -0.73 -10.04
N SER A 96 11.48 -0.26 -8.91
CA SER A 96 10.30 0.62 -8.92
C SER A 96 10.59 1.94 -9.63
N ARG A 97 11.76 2.55 -9.39
CA ARG A 97 12.14 3.83 -9.99
C ARG A 97 12.27 3.73 -11.50
N LEU A 98 12.99 2.73 -12.01
CA LEU A 98 13.20 2.56 -13.45
C LEU A 98 11.88 2.25 -14.16
N ALA A 99 11.03 1.39 -13.60
CA ALA A 99 9.71 1.10 -14.16
C ALA A 99 8.80 2.34 -14.16
N MET A 100 8.79 3.14 -13.08
CA MET A 100 8.05 4.41 -13.00
C MET A 100 8.56 5.44 -14.01
N MET A 101 9.89 5.52 -14.20
CA MET A 101 10.50 6.41 -15.18
C MET A 101 10.24 6.00 -16.62
N ALA A 102 10.12 4.68 -16.87
CA ALA A 102 9.73 4.12 -18.16
C ALA A 102 8.21 4.23 -18.43
N TYR A 103 7.43 4.73 -17.46
CA TYR A 103 5.97 4.79 -17.54
C TYR A 103 5.33 3.41 -17.83
N SER A 104 5.93 2.36 -17.24
CA SER A 104 5.38 1.00 -17.22
C SER A 104 4.01 1.00 -16.56
N ASP A 105 3.03 0.26 -17.09
CA ASP A 105 1.76 0.02 -16.38
C ASP A 105 1.93 -0.82 -15.12
N ALA A 106 2.99 -1.62 -15.04
CA ALA A 106 3.31 -2.44 -13.90
C ALA A 106 4.60 -1.94 -13.23
N VAL A 107 4.47 -1.08 -12.22
CA VAL A 107 5.61 -0.64 -11.39
C VAL A 107 5.69 -1.53 -10.15
N PRO A 108 6.73 -2.39 -10.01
CA PRO A 108 6.78 -3.36 -8.93
C PRO A 108 6.97 -2.66 -7.58
N VAL A 109 6.19 -3.08 -6.59
CA VAL A 109 6.20 -2.56 -5.22
C VAL A 109 6.03 -3.72 -4.22
N ARG A 110 6.27 -3.47 -2.93
CA ARG A 110 5.94 -4.46 -1.88
C ARG A 110 4.51 -4.33 -1.39
N SER A 111 3.95 -3.12 -1.43
CA SER A 111 2.59 -2.84 -1.03
C SER A 111 2.12 -1.51 -1.60
N CYS A 112 0.82 -1.36 -1.76
CA CYS A 112 0.16 -0.12 -2.20
C CYS A 112 -1.31 -0.08 -1.77
N TRP A 113 -1.93 1.10 -1.79
CA TRP A 113 -3.39 1.23 -1.62
C TRP A 113 -3.96 2.39 -2.45
N ASN A 114 -3.53 3.62 -2.15
CA ASN A 114 -3.53 4.77 -3.06
C ASN A 114 -4.82 5.00 -3.89
N GLY A 115 -5.98 4.83 -3.28
CA GLY A 115 -7.29 5.19 -3.84
C GLY A 115 -8.12 4.00 -4.31
N ILE A 116 -7.62 3.24 -5.29
CA ILE A 116 -8.28 2.07 -5.85
C ILE A 116 -7.30 0.90 -5.87
N VAL A 117 -7.77 -0.27 -5.43
CA VAL A 117 -6.98 -1.51 -5.43
C VAL A 117 -7.78 -2.67 -6.00
N ALA A 118 -7.20 -3.40 -6.94
CA ALA A 118 -7.72 -4.65 -7.45
C ALA A 118 -6.89 -5.83 -6.92
N MET A 119 -7.55 -6.87 -6.44
CA MET A 119 -6.91 -8.12 -5.99
C MET A 119 -7.72 -9.32 -6.47
N PRO A 120 -7.10 -10.46 -6.83
CA PRO A 120 -7.83 -11.70 -7.07
C PRO A 120 -8.74 -12.04 -5.88
N ALA A 121 -9.95 -12.51 -6.13
CA ALA A 121 -10.92 -12.81 -5.07
C ALA A 121 -10.61 -14.13 -4.34
N ALA A 122 -9.91 -15.06 -5.00
CA ALA A 122 -9.65 -16.40 -4.47
C ALA A 122 -9.03 -16.42 -3.05
N PRO A 123 -8.02 -15.58 -2.71
CA PRO A 123 -7.52 -15.49 -1.34
C PRO A 123 -8.58 -15.08 -0.31
N PHE A 124 -9.52 -14.19 -0.65
CA PHE A 124 -10.59 -13.75 0.26
C PHE A 124 -11.70 -14.80 0.41
N LEU A 125 -11.91 -15.63 -0.61
CA LEU A 125 -12.94 -16.68 -0.65
C LEU A 125 -12.48 -18.03 -0.09
N ALA A 126 -11.22 -18.13 0.37
CA ALA A 126 -10.74 -19.37 0.95
C ALA A 126 -11.52 -19.77 2.23
N ASN A 127 -11.38 -21.04 2.63
CA ASN A 127 -12.01 -21.56 3.84
C ASN A 127 -11.67 -20.72 5.08
N ARG A 128 -12.62 -20.64 6.00
CA ARG A 128 -12.47 -19.89 7.26
C ARG A 128 -11.18 -20.29 7.98
N GLY A 129 -10.39 -19.30 8.39
CA GLY A 129 -9.06 -19.47 9.00
C GLY A 129 -7.89 -19.52 8.02
N LYS A 130 -8.15 -19.61 6.71
CA LYS A 130 -7.14 -19.46 5.64
C LYS A 130 -7.44 -18.30 4.68
N ARG A 131 -8.65 -17.72 4.75
CA ARG A 131 -8.99 -16.53 3.97
C ARG A 131 -8.12 -15.34 4.34
N LEU A 132 -7.80 -14.55 3.33
CA LEU A 132 -7.13 -13.26 3.47
C LEU A 132 -8.06 -12.29 4.19
N GLU A 133 -7.55 -11.67 5.24
CA GLU A 133 -8.27 -10.69 6.07
C GLU A 133 -7.33 -9.53 6.39
N PHE A 134 -7.88 -8.34 6.56
CA PHE A 134 -7.12 -7.20 7.05
C PHE A 134 -6.80 -7.40 8.53
N ARG A 135 -5.58 -7.06 8.93
CA ARG A 135 -5.16 -7.09 10.34
C ARG A 135 -4.30 -5.87 10.67
N GLY A 136 -4.26 -5.53 11.95
CA GLY A 136 -3.17 -4.73 12.52
C GLY A 136 -2.07 -5.64 13.07
N VAL A 137 -0.98 -5.03 13.54
CA VAL A 137 0.05 -5.77 14.29
C VAL A 137 -0.46 -6.13 15.68
N ALA A 138 0.16 -7.15 16.29
CA ALA A 138 -0.14 -7.58 17.65
C ALA A 138 -0.07 -6.41 18.64
N ASP A 139 -0.99 -6.35 19.60
CA ASP A 139 -1.03 -5.29 20.62
C ASP A 139 0.29 -5.21 21.38
N SER A 140 0.88 -6.35 21.76
CA SER A 140 2.21 -6.38 22.38
C SER A 140 3.32 -5.78 21.51
N LEU A 141 3.25 -5.91 20.18
CA LEU A 141 4.28 -5.33 19.31
C LEU A 141 4.15 -3.80 19.29
N ALA A 142 2.92 -3.31 19.20
CA ALA A 142 2.66 -1.87 19.21
C ALA A 142 2.94 -1.21 20.56
N GLU A 143 2.56 -1.85 21.67
CA GLU A 143 2.69 -1.29 23.01
C GLU A 143 4.11 -1.46 23.58
N GLU A 144 4.72 -2.64 23.43
CA GLU A 144 6.04 -2.92 24.03
C GLU A 144 7.22 -2.46 23.15
N ALA A 145 7.03 -2.41 21.83
CA ALA A 145 8.09 -2.05 20.87
C ALA A 145 7.84 -0.72 20.15
N HIS A 146 6.66 -0.11 20.34
CA HIS A 146 6.28 1.15 19.73
C HIS A 146 6.42 1.11 18.19
N LEU A 147 5.84 0.04 17.62
CA LEU A 147 5.81 -0.21 16.18
C LEU A 147 4.37 -0.40 15.71
N GLU A 148 4.00 0.30 14.64
CA GLU A 148 2.68 0.18 14.01
C GLU A 148 2.86 -0.10 12.52
N ALA A 149 1.87 -0.75 11.88
CA ALA A 149 1.88 -0.97 10.43
C ALA A 149 0.50 -0.73 9.85
N SER A 150 0.44 -0.22 8.62
CA SER A 150 -0.83 -0.07 7.91
C SER A 150 -1.43 -1.43 7.59
N GLU A 151 -2.73 -1.60 7.84
CA GLU A 151 -3.47 -2.79 7.41
C GLU A 151 -3.49 -2.92 5.88
N CYS A 152 -3.47 -1.79 5.18
CA CYS A 152 -3.37 -1.74 3.72
C CYS A 152 -2.00 -2.17 3.20
N CYS A 153 -0.96 -2.16 4.03
CA CYS A 153 0.34 -2.76 3.71
C CYS A 153 0.37 -4.24 4.07
N LEU A 154 -0.10 -4.60 5.27
CA LEU A 154 -0.06 -5.96 5.79
C LEU A 154 -0.87 -6.95 4.95
N VAL A 155 -1.98 -6.53 4.34
CA VAL A 155 -2.78 -7.40 3.45
C VAL A 155 -1.95 -7.96 2.29
N HIS A 156 -0.96 -7.24 1.78
CA HIS A 156 -0.06 -7.73 0.73
C HIS A 156 0.95 -8.74 1.25
N VAL A 157 1.40 -8.59 2.49
CA VAL A 157 2.31 -9.53 3.15
C VAL A 157 1.61 -10.87 3.40
N ASP A 158 0.34 -10.81 3.78
CA ASP A 158 -0.46 -11.99 4.11
C ASP A 158 -1.10 -12.64 2.87
N ASN A 159 -1.16 -11.93 1.73
CA ASN A 159 -1.69 -12.46 0.48
C ASN A 159 -0.77 -13.57 -0.07
N PRO A 160 -1.24 -14.83 -0.19
CA PRO A 160 -0.42 -15.94 -0.64
C PRO A 160 0.07 -15.79 -2.08
N LEU A 161 -0.61 -14.99 -2.91
CA LEU A 161 -0.25 -14.77 -4.30
C LEU A 161 0.88 -13.76 -4.50
N THR A 162 1.19 -12.93 -3.48
CA THR A 162 2.16 -11.83 -3.59
C THR A 162 3.54 -12.28 -4.05
N ARG A 163 3.99 -13.47 -3.60
CA ARG A 163 5.31 -13.98 -3.97
C ARG A 163 5.39 -14.39 -5.44
N GLU A 164 4.31 -14.91 -5.99
CA GLU A 164 4.27 -15.48 -7.34
C GLU A 164 3.86 -14.45 -8.38
N LEU A 165 2.82 -13.66 -8.09
CA LEU A 165 2.24 -12.72 -9.05
C LEU A 165 2.68 -11.27 -8.84
N GLY A 166 3.23 -10.93 -7.68
CA GLY A 166 3.73 -9.59 -7.39
C GLY A 166 2.63 -8.54 -7.11
N VAL A 167 3.07 -7.36 -6.65
CA VAL A 167 2.21 -6.20 -6.39
C VAL A 167 2.70 -5.04 -7.24
N PHE A 168 1.76 -4.32 -7.87
CA PHE A 168 2.09 -3.26 -8.81
C PHE A 168 1.31 -1.99 -8.55
N VAL A 169 1.98 -0.84 -8.72
CA VAL A 169 1.32 0.45 -8.91
C VAL A 169 1.22 0.72 -10.39
N ASN A 170 0.04 1.13 -10.86
CA ASN A 170 -0.17 1.52 -12.25
C ASN A 170 -0.15 3.05 -12.38
N PRO A 171 0.94 3.66 -12.93
CA PRO A 171 1.05 5.11 -13.06
C PRO A 171 0.08 5.71 -14.08
N ARG A 172 -0.60 4.88 -14.89
CA ARG A 172 -1.64 5.33 -15.82
C ARG A 172 -2.95 5.61 -15.10
N VAL A 173 -3.18 4.99 -13.94
CA VAL A 173 -4.39 5.14 -13.12
C VAL A 173 -4.13 6.14 -12.00
N ARG A 174 -4.60 7.38 -12.19
CA ARG A 174 -4.38 8.49 -11.24
C ARG A 174 -5.73 9.03 -10.80
N VAL A 175 -6.07 8.83 -9.54
CA VAL A 175 -7.36 9.19 -8.95
C VAL A 175 -7.24 10.37 -8.00
N GLY A 176 -8.30 11.15 -7.82
CA GLY A 176 -8.26 12.38 -7.03
C GLY A 176 -9.36 12.46 -5.98
N TYR A 177 -9.07 12.99 -4.80
CA TYR A 177 -10.09 13.22 -3.75
C TYR A 177 -11.04 14.39 -4.05
N SER A 178 -10.84 15.08 -5.18
CA SER A 178 -11.75 16.09 -5.72
C SER A 178 -11.66 16.10 -7.25
N PRO A 179 -12.69 16.60 -7.96
CA PRO A 179 -12.65 16.75 -9.42
C PRO A 179 -11.44 17.56 -9.88
N ALA A 180 -11.14 18.67 -9.20
CA ALA A 180 -9.97 19.50 -9.50
C ALA A 180 -8.64 18.74 -9.33
N ALA A 181 -8.52 17.90 -8.29
CA ALA A 181 -7.33 17.08 -8.09
C ALA A 181 -7.18 16.01 -9.18
N TYR A 182 -8.30 15.39 -9.58
CA TYR A 182 -8.34 14.40 -10.65
C TYR A 182 -7.96 15.03 -12.01
N GLU A 183 -8.58 16.14 -12.39
CA GLU A 183 -8.32 16.86 -13.64
C GLU A 183 -6.87 17.35 -13.74
N ALA A 184 -6.29 17.81 -12.63
CA ALA A 184 -4.89 18.25 -12.60
C ALA A 184 -3.89 17.11 -12.91
N MET A 185 -4.28 15.86 -12.62
CA MET A 185 -3.47 14.67 -12.88
C MET A 185 -3.88 13.93 -14.16
N ASN A 186 -5.02 14.29 -14.74
CA ASN A 186 -5.56 13.72 -15.98
C ASN A 186 -5.96 14.84 -16.96
N PRO A 187 -4.99 15.62 -17.47
CA PRO A 187 -5.28 16.71 -18.39
C PRO A 187 -5.96 16.20 -19.67
N ALA A 188 -7.04 16.87 -20.07
CA ALA A 188 -7.83 16.50 -21.23
C ALA A 188 -7.02 16.54 -22.55
N GLY A 189 -7.52 15.83 -23.57
CA GLY A 189 -6.96 15.87 -24.92
C GLY A 189 -5.61 15.16 -25.08
N GLY A 190 -5.26 14.24 -24.18
CA GLY A 190 -4.00 13.50 -24.23
C GLY A 190 -2.78 14.32 -23.79
N GLY A 191 -3.00 15.44 -23.08
CA GLY A 191 -1.92 16.21 -22.48
C GLY A 191 -1.09 15.38 -21.50
N SER A 192 0.21 15.69 -21.38
CA SER A 192 1.05 15.03 -20.38
C SER A 192 0.78 15.60 -18.99
N TRP A 193 0.50 14.73 -18.01
CA TRP A 193 0.40 15.09 -16.59
C TRP A 193 1.75 15.50 -15.97
N LEU A 194 2.86 15.15 -16.65
CA LEU A 194 4.22 15.59 -16.31
C LEU A 194 4.75 16.55 -17.36
N SER A 195 5.14 17.75 -16.93
CA SER A 195 5.92 18.65 -17.78
C SER A 195 7.38 18.22 -17.86
N VAL A 196 8.06 18.55 -18.97
CA VAL A 196 9.50 18.30 -19.15
C VAL A 196 10.33 18.89 -17.99
N TRP A 197 9.96 20.08 -17.53
CA TRP A 197 10.60 20.71 -16.38
C TRP A 197 10.44 19.88 -15.09
N ARG A 198 9.24 19.36 -14.80
CA ARG A 198 9.00 18.49 -13.64
C ARG A 198 9.81 17.20 -13.75
N ILE A 199 9.97 16.65 -14.95
CA ILE A 199 10.80 15.46 -15.18
C ILE A 199 12.26 15.75 -14.82
N VAL A 200 12.84 16.83 -15.37
CA VAL A 200 14.25 17.20 -15.12
C VAL A 200 14.49 17.47 -13.63
N VAL A 201 13.65 18.29 -13.00
CA VAL A 201 13.76 18.62 -11.58
C VAL A 201 13.56 17.39 -10.70
N GLY A 202 12.55 16.57 -10.98
CA GLY A 202 12.27 15.35 -10.21
C GLY A 202 13.40 14.34 -10.28
N VAL A 203 14.01 14.13 -11.46
CA VAL A 203 15.18 13.26 -11.62
C VAL A 203 16.37 13.79 -10.83
N TRP A 204 16.65 15.09 -10.92
CA TRP A 204 17.77 15.70 -10.20
C TRP A 204 17.57 15.68 -8.68
N GLU A 205 16.40 16.10 -8.20
CA GLU A 205 16.02 16.05 -6.77
C GLU A 205 16.12 14.61 -6.25
N GLY A 206 15.65 13.63 -7.04
CA GLY A 206 15.74 12.21 -6.69
C GLY A 206 17.18 11.73 -6.56
N ARG A 207 18.08 12.16 -7.45
CA ARG A 207 19.52 11.84 -7.36
C ARG A 207 20.14 12.42 -6.09
N VAL A 208 19.89 13.71 -5.81
CA VAL A 208 20.41 14.39 -4.62
C VAL A 208 19.89 13.74 -3.34
N ARG A 209 18.58 13.50 -3.23
CA ARG A 209 18.01 12.85 -2.04
C ARG A 209 18.58 11.46 -1.81
N ARG A 210 18.75 10.63 -2.84
CA ARG A 210 19.36 9.30 -2.68
C ARG A 210 20.81 9.37 -2.19
N ALA A 211 21.58 10.37 -2.63
CA ALA A 211 22.95 10.57 -2.18
C ALA A 211 23.03 11.06 -0.73
N LEU A 212 22.11 11.93 -0.31
CA LEU A 212 22.14 12.58 1.01
C LEU A 212 21.36 11.83 2.10
N THR A 213 20.48 10.89 1.75
CA THR A 213 19.59 10.24 2.72
C THR A 213 19.63 8.72 2.60
N SER A 214 19.51 8.03 3.73
CA SER A 214 19.54 6.58 3.84
C SER A 214 18.45 6.08 4.78
N GLU A 215 17.75 5.01 4.40
CA GLU A 215 16.71 4.38 5.23
C GLU A 215 17.30 3.33 6.19
N ARG A 216 18.59 3.00 6.06
CA ARG A 216 19.25 1.90 6.81
C ARG A 216 19.14 2.06 8.32
N VAL A 217 19.23 3.29 8.84
CA VAL A 217 19.13 3.54 10.29
C VAL A 217 17.70 3.27 10.78
N LYS A 218 16.69 3.76 10.07
CA LYS A 218 15.28 3.53 10.42
C LYS A 218 14.94 2.04 10.35
N GLU A 219 15.33 1.38 9.26
CA GLU A 219 15.15 -0.07 9.10
C GLU A 219 15.84 -0.87 10.21
N TRP A 220 17.07 -0.48 10.59
CA TRP A 220 17.80 -1.13 11.67
C TRP A 220 17.07 -0.97 13.00
N VAL A 221 16.55 0.22 13.33
CA VAL A 221 15.77 0.46 14.55
C VAL A 221 14.53 -0.43 14.58
N VAL A 222 13.77 -0.49 13.47
CA VAL A 222 12.57 -1.34 13.37
C VAL A 222 12.94 -2.81 13.52
N ARG A 223 13.91 -3.33 12.76
CA ARG A 223 14.34 -4.73 12.82
C ARG A 223 14.86 -5.11 14.20
N LYS A 224 15.63 -4.24 14.85
CA LYS A 224 16.13 -4.46 16.21
C LYS A 224 14.97 -4.61 17.20
N ARG A 225 14.01 -3.69 17.16
CA ARG A 225 12.84 -3.71 18.06
C ARG A 225 11.94 -4.94 17.85
N VAL A 226 11.72 -5.33 16.60
CA VAL A 226 11.02 -6.59 16.27
C VAL A 226 11.77 -7.77 16.85
N GLY A 227 13.08 -7.87 16.62
CA GLY A 227 13.89 -8.98 17.13
C GLY A 227 13.89 -9.07 18.67
N GLU A 228 13.98 -7.93 19.36
CA GLU A 228 13.87 -7.87 20.83
C GLU A 228 12.47 -8.28 21.33
N TRP A 229 11.41 -7.91 20.61
CA TRP A 229 10.04 -8.32 20.92
C TRP A 229 9.81 -9.81 20.67
N GLU A 230 10.32 -10.37 19.56
CA GLU A 230 10.24 -11.80 19.23
C GLU A 230 11.00 -12.64 20.27
N ALA A 231 12.19 -12.20 20.68
CA ALA A 231 13.01 -12.88 21.69
C ALA A 231 12.35 -12.92 23.08
N ARG A 232 11.64 -11.84 23.48
CA ARG A 232 10.87 -11.79 24.73
C ARG A 232 9.65 -12.73 24.73
N GLY A 233 9.18 -13.14 23.56
CA GLY A 233 8.06 -14.06 23.39
C GLY A 233 8.37 -15.55 23.52
N GLY A 234 9.55 -15.92 24.03
CA GLY A 234 10.06 -17.30 24.06
C GLY A 234 9.71 -18.17 25.27
N GLY A 235 8.79 -17.74 26.15
CA GLY A 235 8.25 -18.59 27.24
C GLY A 235 7.17 -19.56 26.75
N ASP A 236 6.48 -20.28 27.65
CA ASP A 236 5.41 -21.28 27.38
C ASP A 236 4.22 -20.83 26.49
N GLN A 237 4.22 -19.60 25.96
CA GLN A 237 3.27 -19.08 24.99
C GLN A 237 3.89 -19.05 23.59
N LYS A 238 3.06 -19.34 22.56
CA LYS A 238 3.42 -19.34 21.13
C LYS A 238 4.52 -18.34 20.78
N LYS A 239 5.59 -18.83 20.13
CA LYS A 239 6.68 -18.04 19.56
C LYS A 239 6.13 -16.82 18.80
N ARG A 240 6.39 -15.63 19.32
CA ARG A 240 5.99 -14.35 18.70
C ARG A 240 6.73 -14.18 17.36
N SER A 241 6.03 -13.72 16.33
CA SER A 241 6.66 -13.32 15.06
C SER A 241 5.79 -12.37 14.25
N GLU A 242 6.42 -11.42 13.55
CA GLU A 242 5.76 -10.51 12.60
C GLU A 242 6.44 -10.60 11.22
N LYS A 243 5.69 -10.98 10.20
CA LYS A 243 6.19 -11.15 8.82
C LYS A 243 6.29 -9.81 8.08
N GLY A 244 5.42 -8.86 8.40
CA GLY A 244 5.27 -7.58 7.70
C GLY A 244 6.23 -6.51 8.16
N VAL A 245 7.52 -6.84 8.33
CA VAL A 245 8.54 -5.91 8.83
C VAL A 245 8.67 -4.67 7.94
N ASP A 246 8.51 -4.83 6.63
CA ASP A 246 8.58 -3.73 5.66
C ASP A 246 7.41 -2.74 5.79
N CYS A 247 6.31 -3.14 6.44
CA CYS A 247 5.15 -2.29 6.71
C CYS A 247 5.29 -1.48 8.01
N LEU A 248 6.24 -1.85 8.88
CA LEU A 248 6.36 -1.28 10.21
C LEU A 248 6.97 0.12 10.17
N ILE A 249 6.38 1.01 10.96
CA ILE A 249 6.90 2.34 11.25
C ILE A 249 7.17 2.48 12.74
N ASN A 250 8.15 3.30 13.08
CA ASN A 250 8.52 3.62 14.46
C ASN A 250 7.65 4.75 15.03
N GLU A 251 6.34 4.52 15.10
CA GLU A 251 5.32 5.45 15.60
C GLU A 251 4.12 4.67 16.14
N GLY A 252 3.40 5.21 17.12
CA GLY A 252 2.08 4.75 17.54
C GLY A 252 0.95 5.55 16.87
N GLN A 253 -0.21 4.92 16.64
CA GLN A 253 -1.40 5.61 16.11
C GLN A 253 -2.66 5.29 16.93
N VAL A 254 -3.28 6.34 17.48
CA VAL A 254 -4.50 6.23 18.31
C VAL A 254 -5.66 7.05 17.75
N LEU A 255 -6.88 6.57 17.97
CA LEU A 255 -8.10 7.33 17.67
C LEU A 255 -8.34 8.39 18.75
N VAL A 256 -8.68 9.59 18.30
CA VAL A 256 -9.10 10.73 19.13
C VAL A 256 -10.46 11.23 18.64
N TYR A 257 -11.13 12.07 19.44
CA TYR A 257 -12.53 12.48 19.17
C TYR A 257 -12.75 13.15 17.79
N ASN A 258 -11.70 13.74 17.20
CA ASN A 258 -11.73 14.43 15.92
C ASN A 258 -10.88 13.75 14.83
N GLY A 259 -10.49 12.49 14.99
CA GLY A 259 -9.69 11.76 14.00
C GLY A 259 -8.68 10.81 14.63
N TRP A 260 -7.40 11.01 14.33
CA TRP A 260 -6.31 10.21 14.90
C TRP A 260 -5.11 11.09 15.27
N ALA A 261 -4.28 10.57 16.18
CA ALA A 261 -3.03 11.19 16.60
C ALA A 261 -1.87 10.20 16.48
N HIS A 262 -0.70 10.74 16.16
CA HIS A 262 0.58 10.05 16.25
C HIS A 262 1.09 10.20 17.69
N VAL A 263 1.52 9.09 18.30
CA VAL A 263 1.96 9.02 19.70
C VAL A 263 3.28 8.27 19.77
#